data_AF-A0A9D7PME3-F1
#
_entry.id   AF-A0A9D7PME3-F1
#
_cell.length_a   1.000
_cell.length_b   1.000
_cell.length_c   1.000
_cell.angle_alpha   90.00
_cell.angle_beta   90.00
_cell.angle_gamma   90.00
#
_symmetry.space_group_name_H-M   'P 1'
#
loop_
_entity.id
_entity.type
_entity.pdbx_description
1 polymer ?
#
loop_
_entity_poly.entity_id
_entity_poly.type
_entity_poly.pdbx_seq_one_letter_code
_entity_poly.pdbx_strand_id
1 'polypeptide(L)'
;MINSLKIILFLCSSLWLNSLSAQFDVIRGSDIEDYMLIKQQDPFGRQADDVLGSPYLNDTFKVADVYTTKGIFKDVLVRYDVYRDWIEFLKNNQTFILDPSADLLKVDLHDQAWYVQPYEEGGRLKLGFFKMLVGDKVKLMVRKTVKFQDRKLAKALEAKGTPPQYVPGKDQYYLRVDTRPSELLYSAKKIADLLPDHKNSIASYIKRKKVSLKEAELLELMAYYQKLDEK
;
A
#
# COMPACT_ATOMS: atom_id res chain seq x y z
N MET A 1 31.94 27.79 -77.94
CA MET A 1 31.34 28.89 -77.15
C MET A 1 30.61 28.26 -75.98
N ILE A 2 31.32 28.07 -74.87
CA ILE A 2 31.20 28.87 -73.62
C ILE A 2 30.04 28.36 -72.75
N ASN A 3 30.43 27.74 -71.62
CA ASN A 3 29.92 27.80 -70.24
C ASN A 3 28.39 27.89 -70.05
N SER A 4 27.73 27.17 -69.15
CA SER A 4 27.98 26.80 -67.74
C SER A 4 26.65 26.17 -67.29
N LEU A 5 26.52 25.22 -66.36
CA LEU A 5 26.69 25.38 -64.92
C LEU A 5 26.16 24.06 -64.30
N LYS A 6 26.92 23.48 -63.36
CA LYS A 6 26.53 22.29 -62.60
C LYS A 6 25.45 22.63 -61.59
N ILE A 7 24.38 21.84 -61.50
CA ILE A 7 23.55 21.75 -60.30
C ILE A 7 23.36 20.28 -59.96
N ILE A 8 24.00 19.89 -58.86
CA ILE A 8 23.93 18.58 -58.22
C ILE A 8 22.60 18.55 -57.43
N LEU A 9 21.67 17.68 -57.81
CA LEU A 9 20.47 17.41 -57.01
C LEU A 9 20.86 16.54 -55.81
N PHE A 10 20.99 17.15 -54.63
CA PHE A 10 21.06 16.45 -53.35
C PHE A 10 19.62 16.21 -52.87
N LEU A 11 19.13 14.98 -53.00
CA LEU A 11 17.83 14.55 -52.49
C LEU A 11 17.98 14.33 -50.97
N CYS A 12 17.89 15.39 -50.18
CA CYS A 12 17.93 15.31 -48.72
C CYS A 12 16.53 14.96 -48.20
N SER A 13 16.29 13.66 -47.98
CA SER A 13 15.11 13.16 -47.30
C SER A 13 15.17 13.54 -45.81
N SER A 14 14.59 14.68 -45.44
CA SER A 14 14.30 14.97 -44.03
C SER A 14 13.07 14.17 -43.61
N LEU A 15 13.29 12.94 -43.15
CA LEU A 15 12.35 12.23 -42.30
C LEU A 15 12.32 12.97 -40.97
N TRP A 16 11.33 13.84 -40.80
CA TRP A 16 10.99 14.41 -39.51
C TRP A 16 10.39 13.28 -38.67
N LEU A 17 11.24 12.62 -37.89
CA LEU A 17 10.79 11.84 -36.74
C LEU A 17 10.17 12.82 -35.75
N ASN A 18 8.85 12.96 -35.80
CA ASN A 18 8.10 13.48 -34.67
C ASN A 18 8.32 12.49 -33.53
N SER A 19 9.27 12.77 -32.64
CA SER A 19 9.26 12.16 -31.32
C SER A 19 7.98 12.63 -30.66
N LEU A 20 7.00 11.72 -30.58
CA LEU A 20 5.83 11.88 -29.75
C LEU A 20 6.30 11.82 -28.29
N SER A 21 6.78 12.95 -27.78
CA SER A 21 6.86 13.15 -26.34
C SER A 21 5.42 13.16 -25.85
N ALA A 22 4.98 12.04 -25.25
CA ALA A 22 3.79 12.03 -24.42
C ALA A 22 4.05 13.02 -23.27
N GLN A 23 3.58 14.25 -23.43
CA GLN A 23 3.49 15.20 -22.34
C GLN A 23 2.38 14.65 -21.44
N PHE A 24 2.76 14.07 -20.31
CA PHE A 24 1.84 13.82 -19.22
C PHE A 24 1.46 15.20 -18.67
N ASP A 25 0.33 15.74 -19.13
CA ASP A 25 -0.29 16.88 -18.49
C ASP A 25 -0.62 16.45 -17.05
N VAL A 26 0.17 16.94 -16.10
CA VAL A 26 -0.26 16.99 -14.71
C VAL A 26 -1.50 17.88 -14.72
N ILE A 27 -2.68 17.28 -14.63
CA ILE A 27 -3.93 17.98 -14.40
C ILE A 27 -3.76 18.73 -13.06
N ARG A 28 -3.27 19.96 -13.14
CA ARG A 28 -3.32 20.92 -12.03
C ARG A 28 -4.75 21.43 -11.99
N GLY A 29 -5.51 20.94 -11.01
CA GLY A 29 -6.81 21.51 -10.67
C GLY A 29 -7.99 20.60 -10.95
N SER A 30 -7.91 19.36 -10.48
CA SER A 30 -9.12 18.64 -10.14
C SER A 30 -9.06 18.36 -8.64
N ASP A 31 -10.16 18.63 -7.94
CA ASP A 31 -10.20 18.58 -6.49
C ASP A 31 -10.28 17.12 -6.05
N ILE A 32 -9.48 16.68 -5.07
CA ILE A 32 -9.52 15.28 -4.58
C ILE A 32 -10.93 14.87 -4.12
N GLU A 33 -11.71 15.87 -3.70
CA GLU A 33 -13.11 15.76 -3.34
C GLU A 33 -14.00 15.28 -4.49
N ASP A 34 -13.77 15.76 -5.72
CA ASP A 34 -14.63 15.42 -6.85
C ASP A 34 -14.54 13.94 -7.25
N TYR A 35 -13.55 13.22 -6.74
CA TYR A 35 -13.25 11.85 -7.16
C TYR A 35 -13.52 10.78 -6.11
N MET A 36 -13.56 11.13 -4.82
CA MET A 36 -13.44 10.14 -3.74
C MET A 36 -14.38 10.36 -2.54
N LEU A 37 -15.38 11.24 -2.61
CA LEU A 37 -16.10 11.65 -1.41
C LEU A 37 -17.08 10.64 -0.82
N ILE A 38 -16.72 10.15 0.36
CA ILE A 38 -17.64 10.02 1.50
C ILE A 38 -17.18 11.02 2.56
N LYS A 39 -17.96 12.09 2.79
CA LYS A 39 -17.75 12.94 3.97
C LYS A 39 -17.80 12.04 5.19
N GLN A 40 -16.74 12.05 5.99
CA GLN A 40 -16.76 11.36 7.27
C GLN A 40 -17.80 12.07 8.13
N GLN A 41 -19.02 11.53 8.17
CA GLN A 41 -19.90 11.78 9.29
C GLN A 41 -19.13 11.21 10.48
N ASP A 42 -18.93 12.02 11.51
CA ASP A 42 -18.41 11.54 12.77
C ASP A 42 -19.38 10.45 13.26
N PRO A 43 -19.05 9.14 13.10
CA PRO A 43 -19.99 8.09 13.50
C PRO A 43 -20.07 8.01 15.03
N PHE A 44 -19.17 8.73 15.71
CA PHE A 44 -18.92 8.71 17.13
C PHE A 44 -18.64 10.14 17.60
N GLY A 45 -19.59 11.05 17.35
CA GLY A 45 -19.60 12.43 17.86
C GLY A 45 -18.80 12.54 19.15
N ARG A 46 -17.54 13.01 19.05
CA ARG A 46 -16.54 13.06 20.14
C ARG A 46 -16.74 12.01 21.27
N GLN A 47 -15.96 10.93 21.20
CA GLN A 47 -15.39 10.18 22.32
C GLN A 47 -16.11 10.29 23.67
N ALA A 48 -16.53 9.15 24.23
CA ALA A 48 -16.38 9.02 25.67
C ALA A 48 -14.90 9.30 25.98
N ASP A 49 -14.60 10.31 26.81
CA ASP A 49 -13.25 10.72 27.25
C ASP A 49 -12.43 9.58 27.91
N ASP A 50 -12.99 8.37 27.95
CA ASP A 50 -12.49 7.17 28.59
C ASP A 50 -11.82 6.15 27.63
N VAL A 51 -11.79 6.38 26.30
CA VAL A 51 -11.18 5.40 25.36
C VAL A 51 -9.66 5.57 25.32
N LEU A 52 -8.91 4.53 25.70
CA LEU A 52 -7.44 4.55 25.66
C LEU A 52 -6.88 4.13 24.29
N GLY A 53 -5.65 4.56 23.99
CA GLY A 53 -4.96 4.21 22.76
C GLY A 53 -5.48 4.96 21.53
N SER A 54 -5.04 4.54 20.34
CA SER A 54 -5.40 5.19 19.08
C SER A 54 -5.77 4.18 17.99
N PRO A 55 -6.81 4.46 17.16
CA PRO A 55 -7.07 3.68 15.96
C PRO A 55 -6.07 3.99 14.84
N TYR A 56 -5.32 5.10 14.95
CA TYR A 56 -4.44 5.60 13.91
C TYR A 56 -3.04 5.01 14.01
N LEU A 57 -2.37 4.87 12.87
CA LEU A 57 -0.94 4.56 12.84
C LEU A 57 -0.11 5.71 13.43
N ASN A 58 -0.54 6.93 13.16
CA ASN A 58 0.00 8.16 13.72
C ASN A 58 -1.17 9.12 13.93
N ASP A 59 -1.29 9.70 15.12
CA ASP A 59 -2.40 10.59 15.48
C ASP A 59 -2.37 11.92 14.73
N THR A 60 -1.17 12.34 14.29
CA THR A 60 -0.95 13.58 13.56
C THR A 60 -1.08 13.37 12.06
N PHE A 61 -1.69 14.35 11.40
CA PHE A 61 -1.70 14.41 9.94
C PHE A 61 -0.28 14.66 9.41
N LYS A 62 0.07 13.95 8.35
CA LYS A 62 1.34 14.07 7.63
C LYS A 62 1.05 14.45 6.18
N VAL A 63 1.99 15.15 5.57
CA VAL A 63 1.93 15.50 4.13
C VAL A 63 2.16 14.24 3.30
N ALA A 64 1.34 14.05 2.26
CA ALA A 64 1.45 12.93 1.33
C ALA A 64 1.00 13.29 -0.08
N ASP A 65 1.48 12.53 -1.05
CA ASP A 65 0.97 12.51 -2.41
C ASP A 65 -0.03 11.34 -2.57
N VAL A 66 -1.25 11.62 -3.02
CA VAL A 66 -2.30 10.62 -3.27
C VAL A 66 -2.36 10.31 -4.77
N TYR A 67 -2.10 9.05 -5.11
CA TYR A 67 -2.07 8.56 -6.49
C TYR A 67 -3.37 7.80 -6.78
N THR A 68 -4.08 8.22 -7.82
CA THR A 68 -5.33 7.60 -8.27
C THR A 68 -5.24 7.23 -9.74
N THR A 69 -6.23 6.50 -10.25
CA THR A 69 -6.40 6.20 -11.68
C THR A 69 -6.60 7.46 -12.53
N LYS A 70 -7.00 8.58 -11.92
CA LYS A 70 -7.37 9.83 -12.59
C LYS A 70 -6.32 10.94 -12.47
N GLY A 71 -5.34 10.78 -11.58
CA GLY A 71 -4.30 11.78 -11.36
C GLY A 71 -3.58 11.64 -10.02
N ILE A 72 -2.68 12.60 -9.75
CA ILE A 72 -1.90 12.69 -8.52
C ILE A 72 -2.29 13.98 -7.80
N PHE A 73 -2.75 13.86 -6.56
CA PHE A 73 -3.02 14.99 -5.67
C PHE A 73 -1.83 15.15 -4.73
N LYS A 74 -1.15 16.29 -4.83
CA LYS A 74 0.08 16.54 -4.06
C LYS A 74 -0.18 17.28 -2.76
N ASP A 75 0.74 17.11 -1.82
CA ASP A 75 0.80 17.86 -0.56
C ASP A 75 -0.50 17.76 0.27
N VAL A 76 -1.16 16.61 0.22
CA VAL A 76 -2.40 16.34 0.96
C VAL A 76 -2.06 15.97 2.40
N LEU A 77 -2.69 16.63 3.38
CA LEU A 77 -2.57 16.24 4.77
C LEU A 77 -3.42 15.00 5.04
N VAL A 78 -2.76 13.88 5.36
CA VAL A 78 -3.39 12.58 5.58
C VAL A 78 -3.00 11.94 6.91
N ARG A 79 -3.85 11.05 7.43
CA ARG A 79 -3.50 10.08 8.49
C ARG A 79 -4.18 8.75 8.25
N TYR A 80 -3.58 7.66 8.69
CA TYR A 80 -4.09 6.31 8.44
C TYR A 80 -4.82 5.76 9.67
N ASP A 81 -6.15 5.61 9.58
CA ASP A 81 -6.96 4.84 10.54
C ASP A 81 -6.79 3.35 10.25
N VAL A 82 -5.91 2.71 11.01
CA VAL A 82 -5.57 1.28 10.85
C VAL A 82 -6.70 0.37 11.33
N TYR A 83 -7.52 0.86 12.27
CA TYR A 83 -8.66 0.09 12.77
C TYR A 83 -9.74 -0.08 11.70
N ARG A 84 -10.02 0.99 10.94
CA ARG A 84 -11.02 0.97 9.84
C ARG A 84 -10.42 0.64 8.47
N ASP A 85 -9.10 0.67 8.35
CA ASP A 85 -8.36 0.55 7.10
C ASP A 85 -8.68 1.69 6.11
N TRP A 86 -8.75 2.92 6.63
CA TRP A 86 -9.08 4.14 5.88
C TRP A 86 -7.98 5.18 5.99
N ILE A 87 -7.73 5.92 4.92
CA ILE A 87 -6.90 7.12 4.98
C ILE A 87 -7.83 8.32 5.12
N GLU A 88 -7.67 9.06 6.20
CA GLU A 88 -8.34 10.33 6.40
C GLU A 88 -7.51 11.45 5.79
N PHE A 89 -8.14 12.40 5.12
CA PHE A 89 -7.47 13.62 4.66
C PHE A 89 -8.19 14.88 5.13
N LEU A 90 -7.40 15.93 5.38
CA LEU A 90 -7.89 17.21 5.86
C LEU A 90 -7.99 18.20 4.70
N LYS A 91 -9.18 18.79 4.53
CA LYS A 91 -9.40 19.88 3.58
C LYS A 91 -10.43 20.86 4.13
N ASN A 92 -10.15 22.16 4.06
CA ASN A 92 -11.02 23.22 4.58
C ASN A 92 -11.48 22.97 6.04
N ASN A 93 -10.57 22.45 6.88
CA ASN A 93 -10.83 22.06 8.27
C ASN A 93 -11.92 20.99 8.44
N GLN A 94 -12.19 20.21 7.40
CA GLN A 94 -13.06 19.04 7.39
C GLN A 94 -12.24 17.80 7.08
N THR A 95 -12.59 16.70 7.74
CA THR A 95 -11.98 15.39 7.51
C THR A 95 -12.83 14.59 6.55
N PHE A 96 -12.17 13.98 5.57
CA PHE A 96 -12.75 13.14 4.55
C PHE A 96 -12.04 11.79 4.52
N ILE A 97 -12.71 10.77 3.99
CA ILE A 97 -12.18 9.40 3.95
C ILE A 97 -11.80 9.03 2.51
N LEU A 98 -10.64 8.39 2.39
CA LEU A 98 -10.22 7.57 1.26
C LEU A 98 -10.26 6.11 1.72
N ASP A 99 -11.30 5.38 1.31
CA ASP A 99 -11.36 3.94 1.50
C ASP A 99 -10.56 3.21 0.41
N PRO A 100 -10.07 1.97 0.67
CA PRO A 100 -9.41 1.17 -0.35
C PRO A 100 -10.36 0.87 -1.51
N SER A 101 -10.12 1.49 -2.66
CA SER A 101 -10.93 1.32 -3.87
C SER A 101 -10.06 1.09 -5.11
N ALA A 102 -10.66 0.62 -6.21
CA ALA A 102 -9.92 0.39 -7.45
C ALA A 102 -9.39 1.69 -8.09
N ASP A 103 -9.97 2.84 -7.74
CA ASP A 103 -9.54 4.15 -8.22
C ASP A 103 -8.37 4.71 -7.43
N LEU A 104 -8.10 4.19 -6.23
CA LEU A 104 -6.98 4.60 -5.39
C LEU A 104 -5.81 3.64 -5.56
N LEU A 105 -4.64 4.15 -5.96
CA LEU A 105 -3.46 3.33 -6.24
C LEU A 105 -2.52 3.26 -5.03
N LYS A 106 -2.11 4.42 -4.52
CA LYS A 106 -1.26 4.54 -3.32
C LYS A 106 -1.39 5.91 -2.66
N VAL A 107 -1.00 5.98 -1.40
CA VAL A 107 -0.74 7.21 -0.67
C VAL A 107 0.71 7.21 -0.22
N ASP A 108 1.47 8.22 -0.63
CA ASP A 108 2.92 8.30 -0.49
C ASP A 108 3.31 9.41 0.49
N LEU A 109 3.77 9.04 1.69
CA LEU A 109 4.20 9.97 2.73
C LEU A 109 5.68 10.39 2.59
N HIS A 110 6.31 10.09 1.43
CA HIS A 110 7.71 10.32 1.09
C HIS A 110 8.72 9.44 1.85
N ASP A 111 8.47 9.16 3.14
CA ASP A 111 9.24 8.18 3.92
C ASP A 111 8.69 6.76 3.75
N GLN A 112 7.39 6.64 3.48
CA GLN A 112 6.69 5.38 3.31
C GLN A 112 5.46 5.55 2.43
N ALA A 113 5.17 4.55 1.60
CA ALA A 113 3.94 4.49 0.82
C ALA A 113 3.02 3.35 1.24
N TRP A 114 1.71 3.63 1.21
CA TRP A 114 0.62 2.67 1.39
C TRP A 114 -0.04 2.40 0.05
N TYR A 115 0.05 1.17 -0.42
CA TYR A 115 -0.50 0.73 -1.70
C TYR A 115 -1.84 0.05 -1.48
N VAL A 116 -2.82 0.37 -2.32
CA VAL A 116 -4.06 -0.39 -2.35
C VAL A 116 -3.79 -1.70 -3.09
N GLN A 117 -4.01 -2.83 -2.43
CA GLN A 117 -3.79 -4.16 -3.04
C GLN A 117 -4.96 -5.10 -2.80
N PRO A 118 -5.25 -5.99 -3.77
CA PRO A 118 -6.23 -7.04 -3.58
C PRO A 118 -5.69 -8.15 -2.68
N TYR A 119 -6.53 -8.61 -1.76
CA TYR A 119 -6.23 -9.75 -0.88
C TYR A 119 -7.47 -10.60 -0.63
N GLU A 120 -7.26 -11.86 -0.30
CA GLU A 120 -8.34 -12.77 0.11
C GLU A 120 -8.54 -12.76 1.62
N GLU A 121 -9.80 -12.62 2.04
CA GLU A 121 -10.21 -12.74 3.43
C GLU A 121 -11.58 -13.42 3.52
N GLY A 122 -11.64 -14.56 4.21
CA GLY A 122 -12.89 -15.32 4.37
C GLY A 122 -13.50 -15.78 3.04
N GLY A 123 -12.65 -16.09 2.05
CA GLY A 123 -13.09 -16.50 0.71
C GLY A 123 -13.64 -15.36 -0.15
N ARG A 124 -13.46 -14.10 0.26
CA ARG A 124 -13.86 -12.91 -0.51
C ARG A 124 -12.63 -12.10 -0.88
N LEU A 125 -12.64 -11.59 -2.11
CA LEU A 125 -11.66 -10.62 -2.56
C LEU A 125 -11.98 -9.25 -1.96
N LYS A 126 -10.98 -8.61 -1.35
CA LYS A 126 -11.06 -7.27 -0.77
C LYS A 126 -9.89 -6.42 -1.23
N LEU A 127 -10.04 -5.11 -1.09
CA LEU A 127 -8.94 -4.15 -1.21
C LEU A 127 -8.57 -3.64 0.19
N GLY A 128 -7.28 -3.39 0.42
CA GLY A 128 -6.77 -2.86 1.68
C GLY A 128 -5.47 -2.10 1.45
N PHE A 129 -5.03 -1.35 2.46
CA PHE A 129 -3.74 -0.65 2.40
C PHE A 129 -2.60 -1.54 2.89
N PHE A 130 -1.51 -1.56 2.11
CA PHE A 130 -0.33 -2.37 2.37
C PHE A 130 0.94 -1.54 2.23
N LYS A 131 1.91 -1.80 3.09
CA LYS A 131 3.30 -1.40 2.85
C LYS A 131 3.98 -2.50 2.05
N MET A 132 4.60 -2.12 0.93
CA MET A 132 5.44 -3.00 0.12
C MET A 132 6.77 -3.23 0.82
N LEU A 133 7.17 -4.49 0.99
CA LEU A 133 8.47 -4.89 1.55
C LEU A 133 9.42 -5.41 0.47
N VAL A 134 8.87 -6.13 -0.53
CA VAL A 134 9.59 -6.63 -1.72
C VAL A 134 8.67 -6.43 -2.94
N GLY A 135 9.21 -5.96 -4.07
CA GLY A 135 8.43 -5.27 -5.11
C GLY A 135 8.32 -5.89 -6.51
N ASP A 136 8.97 -7.02 -6.81
CA ASP A 136 9.12 -7.51 -8.19
C ASP A 136 8.03 -8.53 -8.58
N LYS A 137 8.42 -9.61 -9.30
CA LYS A 137 7.58 -10.76 -9.67
C LYS A 137 6.84 -11.36 -8.47
N VAL A 138 7.50 -11.36 -7.31
CA VAL A 138 6.93 -11.79 -6.03
C VAL A 138 6.92 -10.60 -5.08
N LYS A 139 5.72 -10.27 -4.60
CA LYS A 139 5.48 -9.15 -3.70
C LYS A 139 5.28 -9.64 -2.28
N LEU A 140 6.17 -9.26 -1.39
CA LEU A 140 5.97 -9.38 0.05
C LEU A 140 5.43 -8.06 0.57
N MET A 141 4.32 -8.13 1.29
CA MET A 141 3.59 -6.95 1.77
C MET A 141 3.21 -7.12 3.24
N VAL A 142 3.08 -6.01 3.95
CA VAL A 142 2.60 -5.98 5.33
C VAL A 142 1.39 -5.07 5.46
N ARG A 143 0.36 -5.57 6.14
CA ARG A 143 -0.82 -4.82 6.56
C ARG A 143 -0.77 -4.63 8.07
N LYS A 144 -0.91 -3.38 8.51
CA LYS A 144 -0.97 -3.04 9.94
C LYS A 144 -2.36 -3.38 10.47
N THR A 145 -2.44 -3.72 11.76
CA THR A 145 -3.72 -4.00 12.40
C THR A 145 -3.81 -3.29 13.74
N VAL A 146 -5.01 -2.83 14.07
CA VAL A 146 -5.38 -2.32 15.40
C VAL A 146 -6.67 -3.02 15.81
N LYS A 147 -6.80 -3.34 17.09
CA LYS A 147 -7.98 -3.98 17.65
C LYS A 147 -8.62 -3.05 18.67
N PHE A 148 -9.94 -2.87 18.57
CA PHE A 148 -10.72 -2.28 19.64
C PHE A 148 -11.07 -3.35 20.67
N GLN A 149 -10.84 -3.05 21.94
CA GLN A 149 -11.23 -3.89 23.08
C GLN A 149 -12.32 -3.15 23.85
N ASP A 150 -13.48 -3.79 24.00
CA ASP A 150 -14.58 -3.23 24.78
C ASP A 150 -14.23 -3.14 26.27
N ARG A 151 -14.98 -2.26 26.96
CA ARG A 151 -14.92 -2.11 28.41
C ARG A 151 -15.11 -3.46 29.10
N LYS A 152 -14.23 -3.78 30.04
CA LYS A 152 -14.37 -4.94 30.92
C LYS A 152 -14.76 -4.48 32.32
N LEU A 153 -15.86 -5.03 32.84
CA LEU A 153 -16.23 -4.83 34.24
C LEU A 153 -15.15 -5.40 35.16
N ALA A 154 -14.98 -4.78 36.33
CA ALA A 154 -14.08 -5.27 37.36
C ALA A 154 -14.46 -6.70 37.74
N LYS A 155 -13.49 -7.61 37.81
CA LYS A 155 -13.70 -8.93 38.42
C LYS A 155 -13.74 -8.81 39.94
N ALA A 156 -14.27 -9.83 40.61
CA ALA A 156 -14.14 -9.94 42.06
C ALA A 156 -12.64 -9.84 42.42
N LEU A 157 -12.28 -8.94 43.35
CA LEU A 157 -10.92 -8.55 43.76
C LEU A 157 -10.20 -7.47 42.92
N GLU A 158 -10.78 -6.99 41.81
CA GLU A 158 -10.23 -5.85 41.06
C GLU A 158 -10.86 -4.52 41.55
N ALA A 159 -10.02 -3.49 41.77
CA ALA A 159 -10.51 -2.19 42.24
C ALA A 159 -11.28 -1.41 41.16
N LYS A 160 -10.95 -1.60 39.88
CA LYS A 160 -11.60 -0.96 38.73
C LYS A 160 -11.54 -1.87 37.49
N GLY A 161 -12.55 -1.75 36.63
CA GLY A 161 -12.59 -2.41 35.33
C GLY A 161 -11.61 -1.80 34.32
N THR A 162 -11.40 -2.48 33.20
CA THR A 162 -10.57 -1.95 32.10
C THR A 162 -11.44 -1.08 31.18
N PRO A 163 -11.05 0.19 30.90
CA PRO A 163 -11.77 1.03 29.96
C PRO A 163 -11.67 0.47 28.52
N PRO A 164 -12.56 0.91 27.62
CA PRO A 164 -12.43 0.59 26.21
C PRO A 164 -11.09 1.11 25.66
N GLN A 165 -10.45 0.37 24.76
CA GLN A 165 -9.15 0.77 24.24
C GLN A 165 -8.84 0.25 22.84
N TYR A 166 -8.09 1.03 22.07
CA TYR A 166 -7.41 0.56 20.85
C TYR A 166 -6.03 0.01 21.19
N VAL A 167 -5.76 -1.21 20.74
CA VAL A 167 -4.50 -1.91 20.98
C VAL A 167 -3.87 -2.28 19.65
N PRO A 168 -2.57 -2.00 19.43
CA PRO A 168 -1.85 -2.47 18.25
C PRO A 168 -1.97 -3.99 18.10
N GLY A 169 -2.40 -4.42 16.93
CA GLY A 169 -2.46 -5.81 16.55
C GLY A 169 -1.12 -6.31 16.01
N LYS A 170 -1.04 -7.61 15.73
CA LYS A 170 0.13 -8.18 15.04
C LYS A 170 0.07 -7.80 13.57
N ASP A 171 1.20 -7.43 13.02
CA ASP A 171 1.37 -7.24 11.59
C ASP A 171 0.98 -8.51 10.83
N GLN A 172 0.23 -8.33 9.74
CA GLN A 172 -0.18 -9.41 8.86
C GLN A 172 0.63 -9.33 7.57
N TYR A 173 1.34 -10.40 7.26
CA TYR A 173 2.16 -10.47 6.05
C TYR A 173 1.42 -11.21 4.95
N TYR A 174 1.51 -10.68 3.74
CA TYR A 174 0.87 -11.22 2.57
C TYR A 174 1.90 -11.45 1.47
N LEU A 175 1.71 -12.51 0.71
CA LEU A 175 2.52 -12.79 -0.47
C LEU A 175 1.62 -12.77 -1.70
N ARG A 176 2.06 -12.05 -2.72
CA ARG A 176 1.43 -12.03 -4.03
C ARG A 176 2.43 -12.48 -5.08
N VAL A 177 1.99 -13.39 -5.94
CA VAL A 177 2.80 -13.97 -7.01
C VAL A 177 2.07 -13.71 -8.32
N ASP A 178 2.72 -12.99 -9.23
CA ASP A 178 2.16 -12.55 -10.50
C ASP A 178 0.85 -11.75 -10.31
N THR A 179 -0.20 -12.12 -11.06
CA THR A 179 -1.49 -11.42 -11.08
C THR A 179 -2.46 -11.89 -10.00
N ARG A 180 -2.17 -13.00 -9.32
CA ARG A 180 -3.05 -13.59 -8.29
C ARG A 180 -3.34 -12.60 -7.15
N PRO A 181 -4.49 -12.68 -6.48
CA PRO A 181 -4.72 -11.97 -5.23
C PRO A 181 -3.65 -12.30 -4.18
N SER A 182 -3.41 -11.36 -3.25
CA SER A 182 -2.46 -11.57 -2.17
C SER A 182 -3.00 -12.56 -1.14
N GLU A 183 -2.21 -13.54 -0.75
CA GLU A 183 -2.58 -14.55 0.25
C GLU A 183 -1.94 -14.25 1.61
N LEU A 184 -2.74 -14.36 2.69
CA LEU A 184 -2.27 -14.18 4.05
C LEU A 184 -1.31 -15.31 4.46
N LEU A 185 -0.16 -14.92 4.99
CA LEU A 185 0.82 -15.85 5.54
C LEU A 185 0.48 -16.18 6.99
N TYR A 186 -0.06 -17.38 7.23
CA TYR A 186 -0.23 -17.93 8.58
C TYR A 186 1.04 -18.62 9.11
N SER A 187 1.98 -18.94 8.21
CA SER A 187 3.30 -19.48 8.54
C SER A 187 4.27 -19.25 7.38
N ALA A 188 5.58 -19.25 7.66
CA ALA A 188 6.60 -19.18 6.62
C ALA A 188 6.47 -20.33 5.59
N LYS A 189 5.96 -21.50 6.02
CA LYS A 189 5.76 -22.66 5.14
C LYS A 189 4.84 -22.35 3.96
N LYS A 190 3.84 -21.49 4.15
CA LYS A 190 2.91 -21.07 3.08
C LYS A 190 3.64 -20.44 1.90
N ILE A 191 4.76 -19.74 2.13
CA ILE A 191 5.60 -19.16 1.07
C ILE A 191 6.12 -20.25 0.12
N ALA A 192 6.57 -21.39 0.66
CA ALA A 192 7.03 -22.53 -0.15
C ALA A 192 5.91 -23.15 -0.98
N ASP A 193 4.66 -23.06 -0.52
CA ASP A 193 3.50 -23.55 -1.28
C ASP A 193 3.09 -22.57 -2.39
N LEU A 194 3.32 -21.27 -2.19
CA LEU A 194 2.99 -20.21 -3.17
C LEU A 194 4.04 -20.07 -4.28
N LEU A 195 5.28 -20.53 -4.04
CA LEU A 195 6.43 -20.49 -4.94
C LEU A 195 6.92 -21.91 -5.30
N PRO A 196 6.27 -22.58 -6.27
CA PRO A 196 6.53 -23.99 -6.59
C PRO A 196 7.87 -24.25 -7.29
N ASP A 197 8.39 -23.27 -8.04
CA ASP A 197 9.66 -23.25 -8.77
C ASP A 197 10.89 -23.58 -7.89
N HIS A 198 10.87 -23.18 -6.62
CA HIS A 198 11.96 -23.42 -5.66
C HIS A 198 11.50 -23.99 -4.31
N LYS A 199 10.34 -24.65 -4.30
CA LYS A 199 9.66 -25.15 -3.09
C LYS A 199 10.58 -25.90 -2.12
N ASN A 200 11.38 -26.86 -2.61
CA ASN A 200 12.24 -27.68 -1.77
C ASN A 200 13.38 -26.88 -1.12
N SER A 201 13.97 -25.95 -1.87
CA SER A 201 15.04 -25.06 -1.39
C SER A 201 14.50 -24.08 -0.33
N ILE A 202 13.33 -23.48 -0.58
CA ILE A 202 12.63 -22.59 0.35
C ILE A 202 12.28 -23.35 1.65
N ALA A 203 11.65 -24.53 1.54
CA ALA A 203 11.27 -25.34 2.70
C ALA A 203 12.48 -25.73 3.55
N SER A 204 13.60 -26.09 2.90
CA SER A 204 14.85 -26.41 3.57
C SER A 204 15.46 -25.19 4.29
N TYR A 205 15.39 -24.01 3.66
CA TYR A 205 15.84 -22.76 4.27
C TYR A 205 14.99 -22.42 5.51
N ILE A 206 13.67 -22.46 5.39
CA ILE A 206 12.72 -22.20 6.49
C ILE A 206 13.04 -23.10 7.69
N LYS A 207 13.25 -24.41 7.46
CA LYS A 207 13.57 -25.37 8.54
C LYS A 207 14.92 -25.08 9.19
N ARG A 208 15.96 -24.87 8.38
CA ARG A 208 17.34 -24.67 8.88
C ARG A 208 17.49 -23.35 9.63
N LYS A 209 16.86 -22.28 9.15
CA LYS A 209 16.92 -20.94 9.74
C LYS A 209 15.80 -20.67 10.75
N LYS A 210 14.86 -21.62 10.91
CA LYS A 210 13.68 -21.51 11.80
C LYS A 210 12.87 -20.24 11.52
N VAL A 211 12.66 -19.93 10.24
CA VAL A 211 12.00 -18.69 9.80
C VAL A 211 10.58 -18.62 10.35
N SER A 212 10.27 -17.50 10.99
CA SER A 212 8.96 -17.11 11.52
C SER A 212 8.41 -15.90 10.76
N LEU A 213 7.20 -15.45 11.11
CA LEU A 213 6.55 -14.30 10.47
C LEU A 213 7.03 -12.96 11.04
N LYS A 214 8.35 -12.81 11.22
CA LYS A 214 8.96 -11.52 11.56
C LYS A 214 9.46 -10.88 10.27
N GLU A 215 9.30 -9.57 10.14
CA GLU A 215 9.69 -8.81 8.95
C GLU A 215 11.11 -9.13 8.49
N ALA A 216 12.10 -9.05 9.38
CA ALA A 216 13.50 -9.32 9.06
C ALA A 216 13.74 -10.74 8.53
N GLU A 217 13.12 -11.74 9.17
CA GLU A 217 13.28 -13.16 8.77
C GLU A 217 12.58 -13.45 7.43
N LEU A 218 11.46 -12.78 7.15
CA LEU A 218 10.76 -12.85 5.87
C LEU A 218 11.56 -12.18 4.75
N LEU A 219 12.14 -11.00 5.02
CA LEU A 219 13.01 -10.29 4.08
C LEU A 219 14.24 -11.13 3.73
N GLU A 220 14.88 -11.76 4.72
CA GLU A 220 16.00 -12.68 4.48
C GLU A 220 15.60 -13.87 3.61
N LEU A 221 14.40 -14.44 3.84
CA LEU A 221 13.89 -15.55 3.03
C LEU A 221 13.61 -15.11 1.58
N MET A 222 13.01 -13.93 1.39
CA MET A 222 12.75 -13.38 0.06
C MET A 222 14.04 -13.08 -0.70
N ALA A 223 15.04 -12.51 -0.04
CA ALA A 223 16.37 -12.29 -0.62
C ALA A 223 17.07 -13.61 -0.99
N TYR A 224 16.86 -14.68 -0.21
CA TYR A 224 17.33 -16.01 -0.57
C TYR A 224 16.61 -16.57 -1.82
N TYR A 225 15.29 -16.39 -1.91
CA TYR A 225 14.51 -16.80 -3.09
C TYR A 225 14.95 -16.07 -4.37
N GLN A 226 15.14 -14.76 -4.32
CA GLN A 226 15.59 -13.97 -5.49
C GLN A 226 16.91 -14.51 -6.07
N LYS A 227 17.87 -14.88 -5.22
CA LYS A 227 19.15 -15.49 -5.65
C LYS A 227 19.01 -16.87 -6.31
N LEU A 228 17.89 -17.56 -6.10
CA LEU A 228 17.58 -18.82 -6.76
C LEU A 228 16.91 -18.58 -8.13
N ASP A 229 15.99 -17.61 -8.21
CA ASP A 229 15.23 -17.28 -9.43
C ASP A 229 16.09 -16.56 -10.49
N GLU A 230 17.19 -15.91 -10.08
CA GLU A 230 18.17 -15.28 -10.98
C GLU A 230 19.10 -16.28 -11.71
N LYS A 231 19.01 -17.58 -11.43
CA LYS A 231 19.88 -18.63 -12.01
C LYS A 231 19.15 -19.51 -13.01
#